data_AF-A0A5C9BR75-F1
#
_entry.id   AF-A0A5C9BR75-F1
#
_cell.length_a   1.000
_cell.length_b   1.000
_cell.length_c   1.000
_cell.angle_alpha   90.00
_cell.angle_beta   90.00
_cell.angle_gamma   90.00
#
_symmetry.space_group_name_H-M   'P 1'
#
loop_
_entity.id
_entity.type
_entity.pdbx_description
1 polymer ?
#
loop_
_entity_poly.entity_id
_entity_poly.type
_entity_poly.pdbx_seq_one_letter_code
_entity_poly.pdbx_strand_id
1 'polypeptide(L)'
;NYSPLEQQDADTPLIAKYAWGKDYHEIIRSQLHFFLDGIKKNIGDVNGRGFVDSAPVLERAWAQKSGLGWIGKNGNLINKSQGSFFFIATLIVDLELTIDSPIAKDYCGSCTKCIDHCPTEAILNNKVIDGSKCISYFTIELKDALIPDQMKGKFQNWVFGIDLANPIAKKALNLFMKFYI
;
A
#
# COMPACT_ATOMS: atom_id res chain seq x y z
N ASN A 1 1.24 -6.84 -14.28
CA ASN A 1 0.33 -5.70 -14.52
C ASN A 1 -0.80 -5.83 -13.50
N TYR A 2 -0.75 -5.11 -12.37
CA TYR A 2 -1.68 -5.29 -11.23
C TYR A 2 -2.96 -4.44 -11.33
N SER A 3 -3.21 -3.89 -12.52
CA SER A 3 -4.42 -3.14 -12.82
C SER A 3 -5.04 -3.66 -14.10
N PRO A 4 -5.73 -4.82 -14.08
CA PRO A 4 -6.49 -5.23 -15.26
C PRO A 4 -7.58 -4.21 -15.56
N LEU A 5 -7.90 -4.13 -16.84
CA LEU A 5 -9.03 -3.36 -17.35
C LEU A 5 -10.37 -4.06 -17.07
N GLU A 6 -10.31 -5.31 -16.60
CA GLU A 6 -11.47 -6.14 -16.32
C GLU A 6 -12.06 -5.84 -14.95
N GLN A 7 -13.36 -5.64 -14.95
CA GLN A 7 -14.18 -5.47 -13.77
C GLN A 7 -14.61 -6.87 -13.31
N GLN A 8 -14.50 -7.17 -12.02
CA GLN A 8 -15.04 -8.42 -11.47
C GLN A 8 -16.57 -8.40 -11.59
N ASP A 9 -17.15 -9.52 -12.00
CA ASP A 9 -18.60 -9.68 -12.08
C ASP A 9 -19.21 -9.54 -10.68
N ALA A 10 -20.35 -8.85 -10.58
CA ALA A 10 -20.99 -8.55 -9.30
C ALA A 10 -21.35 -9.81 -8.48
N ASP A 11 -21.57 -10.94 -9.16
CA ASP A 11 -21.94 -12.23 -8.56
C ASP A 11 -20.72 -13.10 -8.21
N THR A 12 -19.50 -12.59 -8.34
CA THR A 12 -18.26 -13.33 -8.04
C THR A 12 -17.62 -12.87 -6.73
N PRO A 13 -16.91 -13.77 -6.01
CA PRO A 13 -16.08 -13.37 -4.87
C PRO A 13 -15.05 -12.31 -5.27
N LEU A 14 -15.01 -11.22 -4.51
CA LEU A 14 -14.15 -10.08 -4.78
C LEU A 14 -12.78 -10.25 -4.12
N ILE A 15 -11.74 -9.94 -4.88
CA ILE A 15 -10.35 -9.98 -4.44
C ILE A 15 -9.74 -8.61 -4.70
N ALA A 16 -8.99 -8.06 -3.74
CA ALA A 16 -8.32 -6.78 -3.89
C ALA A 16 -7.32 -6.82 -5.05
N LYS A 17 -7.30 -5.76 -5.86
CA LYS A 17 -6.53 -5.71 -7.12
C LYS A 17 -5.03 -5.90 -6.92
N TYR A 18 -4.48 -5.54 -5.75
CA TYR A 18 -3.07 -5.75 -5.45
C TYR A 18 -2.69 -7.24 -5.41
N ALA A 19 -3.65 -8.13 -5.16
CA ALA A 19 -3.45 -9.58 -5.09
C ALA A 19 -3.69 -10.27 -6.45
N TRP A 20 -3.92 -9.50 -7.52
CA TRP A 20 -4.16 -10.06 -8.85
C TRP A 20 -2.86 -10.30 -9.60
N GLY A 21 -2.75 -11.48 -10.23
CA GLY A 21 -1.62 -11.84 -11.07
C GLY A 21 -0.48 -12.49 -10.27
N LYS A 22 0.76 -12.14 -10.59
CA LYS A 22 1.94 -12.65 -9.87
C LYS A 22 1.99 -12.07 -8.46
N ASP A 23 2.79 -12.66 -7.58
CA ASP A 23 3.06 -12.06 -6.28
C ASP A 23 3.97 -10.82 -6.44
N TYR A 24 3.55 -9.68 -5.89
CA TYR A 24 4.34 -8.44 -5.97
C TYR A 24 5.65 -8.55 -5.21
N HIS A 25 5.72 -9.39 -4.17
CA HIS A 25 6.93 -9.59 -3.40
C HIS A 25 8.08 -10.09 -4.28
N GLU A 26 7.82 -11.07 -5.14
CA GLU A 26 8.84 -11.62 -6.04
C GLU A 26 9.32 -10.56 -7.04
N ILE A 27 8.37 -9.86 -7.66
CA ILE A 27 8.65 -8.84 -8.67
C ILE A 27 9.44 -7.67 -8.08
N ILE A 28 9.06 -7.22 -6.88
CA ILE A 28 9.69 -6.07 -6.22
C ILE A 28 11.05 -6.45 -5.65
N ARG A 29 11.19 -7.62 -5.00
CA ARG A 29 12.50 -8.10 -4.51
C ARG A 29 13.50 -8.23 -5.65
N SER A 30 13.08 -8.77 -6.79
CA SER A 30 13.94 -8.84 -7.98
C SER A 30 14.39 -7.47 -8.48
N GLN A 31 13.50 -6.47 -8.47
CA GLN A 31 13.84 -5.09 -8.86
C GLN A 31 14.80 -4.43 -7.87
N LEU A 32 14.61 -4.65 -6.56
CA LEU A 32 15.50 -4.13 -5.51
C LEU A 32 16.91 -4.71 -5.63
N HIS A 33 17.03 -6.03 -5.89
CA HIS A 33 18.33 -6.66 -6.14
C HIS A 33 19.00 -6.10 -7.39
N PHE A 34 18.28 -6.05 -8.52
CA PHE A 34 18.80 -5.49 -9.76
C PHE A 34 19.32 -4.05 -9.57
N PHE A 35 18.60 -3.25 -8.79
CA PHE A 35 18.99 -1.88 -8.52
C PHE A 35 20.19 -1.76 -7.57
N LEU A 36 20.25 -2.56 -6.50
CA LEU A 36 21.42 -2.62 -5.63
C LEU A 36 22.68 -3.07 -6.40
N ASP A 37 22.55 -4.05 -7.30
CA ASP A 37 23.64 -4.47 -8.18
C ASP A 37 24.07 -3.34 -9.12
N GLY A 38 23.10 -2.57 -9.64
CA GLY A 38 23.36 -1.36 -10.41
C GLY A 38 24.15 -0.32 -9.63
N ILE A 39 23.80 -0.08 -8.37
CA ILE A 39 24.53 0.84 -7.48
C ILE A 39 25.95 0.34 -7.27
N LYS A 40 26.11 -0.95 -6.92
CA LYS A 40 27.42 -1.56 -6.69
C LYS A 40 28.34 -1.43 -7.90
N LYS A 41 27.78 -1.64 -9.10
CA LYS A 41 28.53 -1.52 -10.36
C LYS A 41 29.03 -0.09 -10.63
N ASN A 42 28.28 0.94 -10.20
CA ASN A 42 28.61 2.33 -10.50
C ASN A 42 29.41 3.04 -9.38
N ILE A 43 29.20 2.65 -8.12
CA ILE A 43 29.75 3.36 -6.95
C ILE A 43 30.83 2.54 -6.23
N GLY A 44 30.87 1.22 -6.43
CA GLY A 44 31.78 0.31 -5.74
C GLY A 44 31.06 -0.53 -4.69
N ASP A 45 31.77 -0.99 -3.68
CA ASP A 45 31.17 -1.85 -2.65
C ASP A 45 30.18 -1.05 -1.78
N VAL A 46 28.94 -1.53 -1.70
CA VAL A 46 27.82 -0.89 -0.99
C VAL A 46 27.02 -1.99 -0.30
N ASN A 47 26.80 -1.86 1.00
CA ASN A 47 25.90 -2.74 1.71
C ASN A 47 24.49 -2.21 1.60
N GLY A 48 23.56 -3.09 1.24
CA GLY A 48 22.16 -2.70 1.16
C GLY A 48 21.22 -3.87 1.28
N ARG A 49 19.99 -3.58 1.73
CA ARG A 49 18.92 -4.56 1.86
C ARG A 49 17.58 -3.98 1.44
N GLY A 50 16.92 -4.67 0.52
CA GLY A 50 15.58 -4.37 0.05
C GLY A 50 14.50 -4.97 0.97
N PHE A 51 13.43 -4.22 1.18
CA PHE A 51 12.27 -4.58 1.99
C PHE A 51 10.98 -4.24 1.27
N VAL A 52 10.00 -5.13 1.42
CA VAL A 52 8.64 -4.98 0.92
C VAL A 52 7.70 -5.83 1.78
N ASP A 53 6.83 -5.18 2.55
CA ASP A 53 5.59 -5.65 3.21
C ASP A 53 5.73 -6.77 4.28
N SER A 54 6.80 -7.56 4.19
CA SER A 54 7.03 -8.80 4.92
C SER A 54 8.11 -8.69 5.99
N ALA A 55 8.60 -7.48 6.25
CA ALA A 55 9.71 -7.21 7.17
C ALA A 55 9.33 -6.12 8.18
N PRO A 56 10.00 -6.04 9.34
CA PRO A 56 9.70 -5.05 10.39
C PRO A 56 10.25 -3.66 10.04
N VAL A 57 9.95 -3.17 8.83
CA VAL A 57 10.26 -1.82 8.36
C VAL A 57 8.93 -1.09 8.20
N LEU A 58 8.83 0.15 8.69
CA LEU A 58 7.62 0.95 8.49
C LEU A 58 7.70 1.68 7.15
N GLU A 59 7.58 0.96 6.01
CA GLU A 59 7.86 1.52 4.69
C GLU A 59 7.00 2.74 4.37
N ARG A 60 5.72 2.73 4.79
CA ARG A 60 4.82 3.87 4.59
C ARG A 60 5.29 5.14 5.31
N ALA A 61 5.88 5.01 6.49
CA ALA A 61 6.41 6.15 7.24
C ALA A 61 7.67 6.71 6.55
N TRP A 62 8.55 5.84 6.07
CA TRP A 62 9.72 6.24 5.28
C TRP A 62 9.32 6.89 3.97
N ALA A 63 8.33 6.33 3.27
CA ALA A 63 7.81 6.89 2.05
C ALA A 63 7.25 8.31 2.25
N GLN A 64 6.50 8.55 3.33
CA GLN A 64 6.05 9.90 3.68
C GLN A 64 7.23 10.85 3.97
N LYS A 65 8.18 10.43 4.80
CA LYS A 65 9.38 11.23 5.13
C LYS A 65 10.19 11.59 3.89
N SER A 66 10.17 10.72 2.90
CA SER A 66 10.86 10.88 1.62
C SER A 66 10.14 11.69 0.56
N GLY A 67 8.98 12.26 0.91
CA GLY A 67 8.21 13.06 -0.03
C GLY A 67 7.56 12.25 -1.16
N LEU A 68 7.39 10.93 -1.02
CA LEU A 68 6.65 10.12 -1.99
C LEU A 68 5.15 10.43 -1.98
N GLY A 69 4.63 10.94 -0.87
CA GLY A 69 3.20 11.19 -0.72
C GLY A 69 2.83 11.75 0.65
N TRP A 70 1.53 11.84 0.90
CA TRP A 70 0.95 12.10 2.22
C TRP A 70 0.04 10.94 2.62
N ILE A 71 -0.19 10.77 3.91
CA ILE A 71 -1.12 9.74 4.41
C ILE A 71 -2.55 10.24 4.28
N GLY A 72 -3.39 9.49 3.57
CA GLY A 72 -4.82 9.75 3.43
C GLY A 72 -5.60 9.39 4.70
N LYS A 73 -6.87 9.83 4.78
CA LYS A 73 -7.79 9.40 5.87
C LYS A 73 -8.00 7.89 5.90
N ASN A 74 -7.91 7.21 4.75
CA ASN A 74 -7.93 5.75 4.64
C ASN A 74 -6.62 5.05 5.05
N GLY A 75 -5.63 5.78 5.57
CA GLY A 75 -4.35 5.23 6.01
C GLY A 75 -3.35 4.91 4.89
N ASN A 76 -3.72 5.03 3.61
CA ASN A 76 -2.80 4.76 2.51
C ASN A 76 -1.91 5.97 2.22
N LEU A 77 -0.71 5.72 1.68
CA LEU A 77 0.09 6.77 1.08
C LEU A 77 -0.57 7.19 -0.25
N ILE A 78 -0.75 8.49 -0.44
CA ILE A 78 -1.30 9.07 -1.65
C ILE A 78 -0.22 9.92 -2.30
N ASN A 79 0.02 9.66 -3.58
CA ASN A 79 0.87 10.44 -4.44
C ASN A 79 0.01 11.34 -5.34
N LYS A 80 0.47 12.58 -5.57
CA LYS A 80 -0.30 13.60 -6.33
C LYS A 80 -0.60 13.18 -7.77
N SER A 81 0.32 12.51 -8.45
CA SER A 81 0.16 12.11 -9.85
C SER A 81 -0.40 10.71 -10.02
N GLN A 82 -0.16 9.82 -9.05
CA GLN A 82 -0.44 8.38 -9.19
C GLN A 82 -1.58 7.86 -8.32
N GLY A 83 -2.15 8.70 -7.45
CA GLY A 83 -3.19 8.25 -6.50
C GLY A 83 -2.58 7.38 -5.41
N SER A 84 -3.24 6.30 -5.02
CA SER A 84 -2.78 5.40 -3.94
C SER A 84 -2.57 3.95 -4.40
N PHE A 85 -2.66 3.68 -5.71
CA PHE A 85 -2.60 2.33 -6.24
C PHE A 85 -1.20 2.04 -6.77
N PHE A 86 -0.27 1.83 -5.84
CA PHE A 86 1.13 1.50 -6.09
C PHE A 86 1.68 0.72 -4.90
N PHE A 87 2.80 0.01 -5.10
CA PHE A 87 3.50 -0.67 -4.01
C PHE A 87 4.62 0.21 -3.46
N ILE A 88 4.86 0.07 -2.15
CA ILE A 88 5.98 0.75 -1.48
C ILE A 88 7.05 -0.30 -1.23
N ALA A 89 8.30 0.06 -1.55
CA ALA A 89 9.46 -0.73 -1.19
C ALA A 89 10.53 0.20 -0.62
N THR A 90 11.34 -0.34 0.28
CA THR A 90 12.45 0.38 0.91
C THR A 90 13.75 -0.30 0.58
N LEU A 91 14.77 0.46 0.22
CA LEU A 91 16.15 -0.02 0.09
C LEU A 91 17.00 0.77 1.09
N ILE A 92 17.45 0.07 2.13
CA ILE A 92 18.36 0.63 3.14
C ILE A 92 19.78 0.36 2.64
N VAL A 93 20.64 1.39 2.62
CA VAL A 93 22.01 1.32 2.08
C VAL A 93 22.96 2.12 2.94
N ASP A 94 24.18 1.67 3.13
CA ASP A 94 25.23 2.36 3.90
C ASP A 94 25.85 3.59 3.19
N LEU A 95 25.09 4.23 2.31
CA LEU A 95 25.51 5.40 1.55
C LEU A 95 25.03 6.68 2.22
N GLU A 96 25.89 7.69 2.27
CA GLU A 96 25.48 9.04 2.62
C GLU A 96 24.68 9.66 1.48
N LEU A 97 23.39 9.90 1.71
CA LEU A 97 22.47 10.40 0.70
C LEU A 97 21.82 11.71 1.12
N THR A 98 21.54 12.56 0.14
CA THR A 98 20.76 13.78 0.38
C THR A 98 19.31 13.42 0.67
N ILE A 99 18.80 13.90 1.80
CA ILE A 99 17.45 13.62 2.27
C ILE A 99 16.44 14.54 1.57
N ASP A 100 15.41 13.93 0.98
CA ASP A 100 14.25 14.66 0.46
C ASP A 100 13.38 15.26 1.58
N SER A 101 12.66 16.34 1.25
CA SER A 101 11.65 16.91 2.13
C SER A 101 10.30 16.15 2.03
N PRO A 102 9.61 15.91 3.15
CA PRO A 102 8.24 15.40 3.13
C PRO A 102 7.29 16.34 2.37
N ILE A 103 6.21 15.81 1.81
CA ILE A 103 5.11 16.64 1.29
C ILE A 103 4.40 17.27 2.49
N ALA A 104 4.58 18.57 2.69
CA ALA A 104 4.01 19.31 3.82
C ALA A 104 2.47 19.41 3.79
N LYS A 105 1.88 19.37 2.60
CA LYS A 105 0.44 19.58 2.41
C LYS A 105 -0.35 18.29 2.55
N ASP A 106 -1.32 18.29 3.46
CA ASP A 106 -2.40 17.32 3.47
C ASP A 106 -3.48 17.72 2.45
N TYR A 107 -3.78 16.84 1.51
CA TYR A 107 -4.81 17.09 0.48
C TYR A 107 -6.16 16.43 0.81
N CYS A 108 -6.31 15.77 1.96
CA CYS A 108 -7.62 15.27 2.38
C CYS A 108 -8.58 16.39 2.74
N GLY A 109 -8.13 17.41 3.48
CA GLY A 109 -8.97 18.51 3.96
C GLY A 109 -10.30 18.01 4.57
N SER A 110 -11.43 18.57 4.12
CA SER A 110 -12.78 18.16 4.53
C SER A 110 -13.31 16.89 3.83
N CYS A 111 -12.60 16.32 2.85
CA CYS A 111 -13.06 15.13 2.12
C CYS A 111 -13.24 13.92 3.04
N THR A 112 -14.38 13.24 2.97
CA THR A 112 -14.71 12.04 3.76
C THR A 112 -15.00 10.81 2.90
N LYS A 113 -14.88 10.90 1.56
CA LYS A 113 -15.32 9.83 0.63
C LYS A 113 -14.90 8.42 1.05
N CYS A 114 -13.65 8.21 1.44
CA CYS A 114 -13.18 6.89 1.88
C CYS A 114 -13.85 6.39 3.17
N ILE A 115 -14.13 7.30 4.12
CA ILE A 115 -14.89 7.00 5.34
C ILE A 115 -16.32 6.62 4.95
N ASP A 116 -16.96 7.44 4.12
CA ASP A 116 -18.36 7.24 3.71
C ASP A 116 -18.57 5.94 2.91
N HIS A 117 -17.55 5.47 2.18
CA HIS A 117 -17.59 4.23 1.39
C HIS A 117 -17.08 3.00 2.16
N CYS A 118 -16.62 3.14 3.40
CA CYS A 118 -16.14 2.01 4.19
C CYS A 118 -17.35 1.21 4.73
N PRO A 119 -17.61 -0.02 4.26
CA PRO A 119 -18.84 -0.76 4.58
C PRO A 119 -18.95 -1.17 6.06
N THR A 120 -17.85 -1.11 6.79
CA THR A 120 -17.76 -1.53 8.19
C THR A 120 -17.36 -0.39 9.13
N GLU A 121 -17.29 0.85 8.63
CA GLU A 121 -16.89 2.03 9.40
C GLU A 121 -15.53 1.85 10.09
N ALA A 122 -14.62 1.10 9.46
CA ALA A 122 -13.28 0.85 9.98
C ALA A 122 -12.37 2.08 9.87
N ILE A 123 -12.70 3.06 9.01
CA ILE A 123 -11.94 4.30 8.90
C ILE A 123 -12.47 5.31 9.91
N LEU A 124 -11.68 5.56 10.95
CA LEU A 124 -11.99 6.52 12.00
C LEU A 124 -11.45 7.91 11.66
N ASN A 125 -11.78 8.88 12.52
CA ASN A 125 -11.16 10.20 12.50
C ASN A 125 -9.63 10.12 12.70
N ASN A 126 -8.91 11.17 12.32
CA ASN A 126 -7.46 11.28 12.48
C ASN A 126 -6.66 10.18 11.76
N LYS A 127 -7.17 9.65 10.65
CA LYS A 127 -6.47 8.68 9.78
C LYS A 127 -6.17 7.34 10.48
N VAL A 128 -6.98 6.99 11.48
CA VAL A 128 -6.87 5.73 12.23
C VAL A 128 -7.77 4.68 11.58
N ILE A 129 -7.24 3.46 11.44
CA ILE A 129 -8.00 2.31 10.95
C ILE A 129 -8.25 1.36 12.12
N ASP A 130 -9.52 1.09 12.40
CA ASP A 130 -9.93 0.08 13.36
C ASP A 130 -9.79 -1.31 12.72
N GLY A 131 -8.71 -2.00 13.05
CA GLY A 131 -8.43 -3.35 12.58
C GLY A 131 -9.55 -4.33 12.93
N SER A 132 -10.24 -4.16 14.06
CA SER A 132 -11.35 -5.03 14.49
C SER A 132 -12.62 -4.87 13.66
N LYS A 133 -12.64 -3.94 12.71
CA LYS A 133 -13.71 -3.72 11.73
C LYS A 133 -13.24 -3.84 10.29
N CYS A 134 -11.93 -3.89 10.05
CA CYS A 134 -11.37 -3.82 8.70
C CYS A 134 -11.52 -5.16 7.96
N ILE A 135 -12.24 -5.15 6.83
CA ILE A 135 -12.41 -6.34 5.96
C ILE A 135 -11.05 -6.89 5.52
N SER A 136 -10.09 -6.01 5.18
CA SER A 136 -8.75 -6.45 4.79
C SER A 136 -8.05 -7.21 5.91
N TYR A 137 -8.18 -6.75 7.16
CA TYR A 137 -7.58 -7.43 8.30
C TYR A 137 -8.22 -8.80 8.52
N PHE A 138 -9.55 -8.89 8.45
CA PHE A 138 -10.26 -10.16 8.60
C PHE A 138 -9.92 -11.17 7.50
N THR A 139 -9.86 -10.73 6.24
CA THR A 139 -9.68 -11.65 5.11
C THR A 139 -8.22 -12.08 4.87
N ILE A 140 -7.25 -11.39 5.48
CA ILE A 140 -5.81 -11.65 5.29
C ILE A 140 -5.19 -12.21 6.58
N GLU A 141 -5.38 -11.52 7.69
CA GLU A 141 -4.67 -11.81 8.95
C GLU A 141 -5.51 -12.72 9.87
N LEU A 142 -6.82 -12.46 9.95
CA LEU A 142 -7.70 -13.08 10.93
C LEU A 142 -8.57 -14.19 10.30
N LYS A 143 -7.99 -15.40 10.18
CA LYS A 143 -8.67 -16.60 9.62
C LYS A 143 -10.10 -16.81 10.16
N ASP A 144 -10.96 -17.45 9.36
CA ASP A 144 -12.42 -17.61 9.52
C ASP A 144 -12.93 -17.96 10.94
N ALA A 145 -12.13 -18.62 11.77
CA ALA A 145 -12.51 -19.04 13.12
C ALA A 145 -12.73 -17.89 14.12
N LEU A 146 -12.39 -16.64 13.76
CA LEU A 146 -12.38 -15.50 14.68
C LEU A 146 -13.24 -14.30 14.22
N ILE A 147 -13.99 -14.42 13.11
CA ILE A 147 -14.85 -13.31 12.65
C ILE A 147 -16.04 -13.15 13.60
N PRO A 148 -16.19 -12.01 14.30
CA PRO A 148 -17.29 -11.80 15.23
C PRO A 148 -18.65 -11.82 14.52
N ASP A 149 -19.70 -12.30 15.18
CA ASP A 149 -21.05 -12.41 14.59
C ASP A 149 -21.56 -11.09 14.00
N GLN A 150 -21.23 -9.96 14.63
CA GLN A 150 -21.58 -8.61 14.16
C GLN A 150 -20.97 -8.22 12.79
N MET A 151 -20.01 -9.00 12.28
CA MET A 151 -19.36 -8.80 10.99
C MET A 151 -19.93 -9.70 9.89
N LYS A 152 -20.75 -10.70 10.22
CA LYS A 152 -21.38 -11.60 9.25
C LYS A 152 -22.22 -10.80 8.24
N GLY A 153 -22.02 -11.07 6.96
CA GLY A 153 -22.72 -10.42 5.85
C GLY A 153 -22.25 -9.00 5.49
N LYS A 154 -21.29 -8.41 6.24
CA LYS A 154 -20.82 -7.03 5.97
C LYS A 154 -19.71 -6.93 4.91
N PHE A 155 -19.19 -8.06 4.44
CA PHE A 155 -18.01 -8.06 3.58
C PHE A 155 -18.33 -7.84 2.10
N GLN A 156 -19.60 -7.72 1.69
CA GLN A 156 -19.98 -7.38 0.31
C GLN A 156 -19.25 -8.22 -0.76
N ASN A 157 -19.19 -9.54 -0.56
CA ASN A 157 -18.47 -10.52 -1.39
C ASN A 157 -16.93 -10.42 -1.40
N TRP A 158 -16.30 -9.50 -0.65
CA TRP A 158 -14.85 -9.47 -0.47
C TRP A 158 -14.36 -10.70 0.30
N VAL A 159 -13.49 -11.49 -0.34
CA VAL A 159 -12.90 -12.71 0.23
C VAL A 159 -11.40 -12.60 0.47
N PHE A 160 -10.72 -11.60 -0.13
CA PHE A 160 -9.31 -11.34 0.13
C PHE A 160 -8.98 -9.85 -0.10
N GLY A 161 -8.69 -9.12 0.98
CA GLY A 161 -8.49 -7.68 0.94
C GLY A 161 -9.77 -6.89 0.59
N ILE A 162 -9.65 -5.57 0.52
CA ILE A 162 -10.70 -4.68 0.02
C ILE A 162 -10.09 -3.49 -0.71
N ASP A 163 -10.61 -3.17 -1.90
CA ASP A 163 -10.38 -1.89 -2.54
C ASP A 163 -11.59 -0.98 -2.28
N LEU A 164 -11.39 0.11 -1.53
CA LEU A 164 -12.39 1.16 -1.49
C LEU A 164 -12.50 1.79 -2.87
N ALA A 165 -13.73 2.01 -3.35
CA ALA A 165 -13.98 2.68 -4.61
C ALA A 165 -13.44 4.13 -4.57
N ASN A 166 -12.17 4.31 -4.88
CA ASN A 166 -11.55 5.61 -5.00
C ASN A 166 -11.61 6.03 -6.47
N PRO A 167 -12.38 7.08 -6.84
CA PRO A 167 -12.50 7.52 -8.24
C PRO A 167 -11.18 8.06 -8.83
N ILE A 168 -10.09 8.09 -8.05
CA ILE A 168 -8.76 8.58 -8.45
C ILE A 168 -7.71 7.44 -8.39
N ALA A 169 -8.07 6.21 -8.77
CA ALA A 169 -7.09 5.18 -9.09
C ALA A 169 -6.68 5.35 -10.57
N LYS A 170 -5.72 6.24 -10.85
CA LYS A 170 -5.03 6.24 -12.14
C LYS A 170 -4.04 5.07 -12.15
N LYS A 171 -3.95 4.39 -13.30
CA LYS A 171 -3.01 3.30 -13.61
C LYS A 171 -1.65 3.51 -12.96
N ALA A 172 -1.13 2.50 -12.25
CA ALA A 172 0.18 1.92 -12.53
C ALA A 172 0.63 0.87 -11.51
N LEU A 173 1.38 -0.13 -11.98
CA LEU A 173 2.43 -0.73 -11.19
C LEU A 173 3.60 0.25 -11.16
N ASN A 174 3.59 1.22 -10.25
CA ASN A 174 4.74 2.08 -10.04
C ASN A 174 5.43 1.64 -8.76
N LEU A 175 6.68 1.20 -8.89
CA LEU A 175 7.55 0.95 -7.75
C LEU A 175 8.22 2.27 -7.41
N PHE A 176 7.97 2.79 -6.22
CA PHE A 176 8.78 3.89 -5.69
C PHE A 176 9.86 3.31 -4.78
N MET A 177 11.11 3.55 -5.18
CA MET A 177 12.28 3.29 -4.38
C MET A 177 12.85 4.63 -3.95
N LYS A 178 12.89 4.86 -2.64
CA LYS A 178 13.71 5.92 -2.05
C LYS A 178 14.54 5.34 -0.92
N PHE A 179 15.76 5.84 -0.86
CA PHE A 179 16.84 5.29 -0.05
C PHE A 179 16.95 6.03 1.26
N TYR A 180 17.13 5.29 2.36
CA TYR A 180 17.41 5.88 3.67
C TYR A 180 18.40 5.04 4.48
N ILE A 181 19.18 5.82 5.25
CA ILE A 181 20.14 5.52 6.32
C ILE A 181 21.51 5.03 5.86
#